data_AF-A0A0F6WPB2-F1
#
_entry.id   AF-A0A0F6WPB2-F1
#
_cell.length_a   1.000
_cell.length_b   1.000
_cell.length_c   1.000
_cell.angle_alpha   90.00
_cell.angle_beta   90.00
_cell.angle_gamma   90.00
#
_symmetry.space_group_name_H-M   'P 1'
#
loop_
_entity.id
_entity.type
_entity.pdbx_description
1 polymer ?
#
loop_
_entity_poly.entity_id
_entity_poly.type
_entity_poly.pdbx_seq_one_letter_code
_entity_poly.pdbx_strand_id
1 'polypeptide(L)'
;MNRRLFLGTSAAIIAVGGVLGGVQVVPYISSGEIQTSASSTATIDVGAGNVDIFDTSVSHEISLQVSQESLDEMLADYQEDGSKTWVKATITIDGVTIENVGIRLKGNSTLSGLGRTSEEGGPQAPEGVEEFTDLSEEEIAQFEEQLAAQQETTDASETGETAETEETRGPGGGMGGGGMGGMTSVDADDVSTWPLLISFDKYEDGRVYQGMTQLALRPGTTVVNEAMALALTAETGQVSQQSSFTTFSLNDEPSTTRLLLEHPDENYADALGNGVLFKADSNSSFTYQGEDQTEYDGQFKQINGDGNGDIQPIINLLKWLDTASDEEFAEHLSDYVDVESFARYVATQNLLVNSDDMAGPGSNYYLWYDYDTGLISVISWDLNLAMSGSTDAGPDDEISMGGGGGGGMRPGGTTDTETEGTATEGTATEDMPAMGEMPDMENMPDMGEMPDMADREGGGSMGGNQLKERFLASDAFTEIYEQVYWELYEEMYGSGTAIELLDEIAASIPETDAVTADEIATEVASMREWITARTEALAALQE
;
A
#
# COMPACT_ATOMS: atom_id res chain seq x y z
N MET A 1 -29.27 -14.54 38.00
CA MET A 1 -29.74 -13.17 37.71
C MET A 1 -30.28 -12.50 38.97
N ASN A 2 -29.46 -11.69 39.65
CA ASN A 2 -29.81 -11.05 40.92
C ASN A 2 -30.43 -9.66 40.69
N ARG A 3 -31.76 -9.56 40.88
CA ARG A 3 -32.60 -8.34 40.74
C ARG A 3 -32.29 -7.19 41.71
N ARG A 4 -31.17 -7.24 42.44
CA ARG A 4 -30.78 -6.21 43.42
C ARG A 4 -29.68 -5.26 42.93
N LEU A 5 -28.99 -5.59 41.84
CA LEU A 5 -27.98 -4.70 41.24
C LEU A 5 -28.61 -3.58 40.40
N PHE A 6 -29.72 -3.86 39.71
CA PHE A 6 -30.39 -2.89 38.83
C PHE A 6 -31.04 -1.70 39.57
N LEU A 7 -31.50 -1.88 40.81
CA LEU A 7 -32.15 -0.80 41.57
C LEU A 7 -31.15 0.18 42.21
N GLY A 8 -29.88 -0.23 42.39
CA GLY A 8 -28.83 0.65 42.90
C GLY A 8 -28.31 1.63 41.84
N THR A 9 -28.18 1.17 40.59
CA THR A 9 -27.62 1.97 39.49
C THR A 9 -28.58 3.04 38.97
N SER A 10 -29.89 2.77 38.95
CA SER A 10 -30.88 3.76 38.49
C SER A 10 -31.06 4.94 39.45
N ALA A 11 -30.77 4.79 40.74
CA ALA A 11 -30.89 5.88 41.71
C ALA A 11 -29.70 6.86 41.68
N ALA A 12 -28.52 6.40 41.25
CA ALA A 12 -27.34 7.25 41.11
C ALA A 12 -27.39 8.11 39.84
N ILE A 13 -27.91 7.56 38.73
CA ILE A 13 -28.00 8.27 37.44
C ILE A 13 -29.01 9.43 37.49
N ILE A 14 -30.11 9.29 38.23
CA ILE A 14 -31.11 10.37 38.39
C ILE A 14 -30.59 11.49 39.31
N ALA A 15 -29.69 11.20 40.26
CA ALA A 15 -29.12 12.20 41.16
C ALA A 15 -28.04 13.09 40.50
N VAL A 16 -27.37 12.61 39.45
CA VAL A 16 -26.36 13.39 38.70
C VAL A 16 -27.00 14.18 37.55
N GLY A 17 -28.02 13.64 36.88
CA GLY A 17 -28.72 14.34 35.79
C GLY A 17 -29.56 15.55 36.19
N GLY A 18 -29.84 15.73 37.49
CA GLY A 18 -30.68 16.83 37.99
C GLY A 18 -29.97 18.14 38.32
N VAL A 19 -28.62 18.15 38.38
CA VAL A 19 -27.86 19.31 38.90
C VAL A 19 -26.84 19.87 37.91
N LEU A 20 -26.46 19.15 36.84
CA LEU A 20 -25.47 19.60 35.85
C LEU A 20 -26.02 19.45 34.42
N GLY A 21 -27.01 20.27 34.07
CA GLY A 21 -27.42 20.42 32.67
C GLY A 21 -26.31 21.12 31.88
N GLY A 22 -25.62 20.39 31.01
CA GLY A 22 -24.70 20.94 30.01
C GLY A 22 -23.30 20.30 29.93
N VAL A 23 -22.98 19.26 30.71
CA VAL A 23 -21.69 18.57 30.58
C VAL A 23 -21.90 17.23 29.89
N GLN A 24 -21.37 17.10 28.68
CA GLN A 24 -21.24 15.83 27.98
C GLN A 24 -20.20 15.01 28.76
N VAL A 25 -20.62 13.91 29.38
CA VAL A 25 -19.70 12.99 30.05
C VAL A 25 -19.20 12.02 28.99
N VAL A 26 -18.01 12.29 28.46
CA VAL A 26 -17.25 11.31 27.66
C VAL A 26 -16.51 10.41 28.66
N PRO A 27 -16.84 9.11 28.75
CA PRO A 27 -16.14 8.21 29.65
C PRO A 27 -14.74 7.92 29.08
N TYR A 28 -13.72 8.51 29.70
CA TYR A 28 -12.34 8.04 29.50
C TYR A 28 -12.16 6.72 30.26
N ILE A 29 -11.94 5.63 29.53
CA ILE A 29 -11.46 4.39 30.13
C ILE A 29 -9.96 4.60 30.36
N SER A 30 -9.56 4.91 31.60
CA SER A 30 -8.14 4.87 31.94
C SER A 30 -7.65 3.43 31.79
N SER A 31 -6.57 3.24 31.04
CA SER A 31 -5.88 2.01 30.64
C SER A 31 -5.32 1.12 31.77
N GLY A 32 -5.96 1.10 32.94
CA GLY A 32 -5.46 0.38 34.13
C GLY A 32 -6.12 -0.97 34.43
N GLU A 33 -7.29 -1.30 33.89
CA GLU A 33 -8.02 -2.53 34.28
C GLU A 33 -8.82 -3.19 33.12
N ILE A 34 -8.26 -3.21 31.90
CA ILE A 34 -8.72 -4.13 30.84
C ILE A 34 -7.56 -5.06 30.47
N GLN A 35 -7.17 -5.90 31.43
CA GLN A 35 -6.36 -7.09 31.18
C GLN A 35 -6.97 -8.24 31.97
N THR A 36 -8.16 -8.69 31.58
CA THR A 36 -8.64 -10.06 31.82
C THR A 36 -10.07 -10.17 31.31
N SER A 37 -10.24 -10.55 30.05
CA SER A 37 -11.27 -11.50 29.59
C SER A 37 -11.21 -11.67 28.06
N ALA A 38 -10.04 -11.95 27.49
CA ALA A 38 -10.02 -12.68 26.22
C ALA A 38 -10.46 -14.11 26.54
N SER A 39 -11.58 -14.55 25.95
CA SER A 39 -11.90 -15.97 25.89
C SER A 39 -10.80 -16.60 25.03
N SER A 40 -9.73 -17.09 25.66
CA SER A 40 -8.59 -17.68 24.96
C SER A 40 -9.05 -18.93 24.22
N THR A 41 -9.45 -18.77 22.96
CA THR A 41 -9.47 -19.89 22.02
C THR A 41 -8.08 -20.49 22.07
N ALA A 42 -8.00 -21.80 22.31
CA ALA A 42 -6.70 -22.45 22.39
C ALA A 42 -6.02 -22.33 21.03
N THR A 43 -4.86 -21.68 20.98
CA THR A 43 -4.06 -21.57 19.76
C THR A 43 -3.61 -22.97 19.33
N ILE A 44 -3.89 -23.32 18.07
CA ILE A 44 -3.44 -24.56 17.44
C ILE A 44 -2.47 -24.18 16.33
N ASP A 45 -1.19 -24.40 16.57
CA ASP A 45 -0.17 -24.21 15.56
C ASP A 45 -0.13 -25.43 14.62
N VAL A 46 -0.67 -25.25 13.41
CA VAL A 46 -0.71 -26.28 12.36
C VAL A 46 0.58 -26.36 11.55
N GLY A 47 1.50 -25.41 11.72
CA GLY A 47 2.85 -25.43 11.18
C GLY A 47 3.89 -25.98 12.16
N ALA A 48 3.49 -26.30 13.39
CA ALA A 48 4.38 -26.79 14.43
C ALA A 48 5.13 -28.06 14.00
N GLY A 49 6.45 -27.93 13.85
CA GLY A 49 7.35 -29.04 13.47
C GLY A 49 7.82 -29.01 12.02
N ASN A 50 7.30 -28.12 11.18
CA ASN A 50 7.95 -27.77 9.93
C ASN A 50 9.23 -26.96 10.19
N VAL A 51 10.10 -26.91 9.19
CA VAL A 51 11.18 -25.91 9.16
C VAL A 51 10.52 -24.52 9.14
N ASP A 52 11.18 -23.53 9.73
CA ASP A 52 10.74 -22.14 9.66
C ASP A 52 10.46 -21.77 8.20
N ILE A 53 9.26 -21.29 7.89
CA ILE A 53 8.81 -21.05 6.51
C ILE A 53 9.57 -19.90 5.83
N PHE A 54 10.29 -19.10 6.61
CA PHE A 54 11.16 -18.05 6.10
C PHE A 54 12.65 -18.41 6.15
N ASP A 55 13.01 -19.67 6.42
CA ASP A 55 14.39 -20.15 6.34
C ASP A 55 14.86 -20.23 4.89
N THR A 56 15.53 -19.17 4.43
CA THR A 56 16.06 -19.06 3.06
C THR A 56 17.17 -20.07 2.73
N SER A 57 17.66 -20.83 3.72
CA SER A 57 18.66 -21.89 3.50
C SER A 57 18.07 -23.22 3.01
N VAL A 58 16.74 -23.34 3.00
CA VAL A 58 16.01 -24.49 2.46
C VAL A 58 15.02 -24.07 1.38
N SER A 59 14.69 -25.00 0.48
CA SER A 59 13.62 -24.77 -0.50
C SER A 59 12.28 -25.13 0.11
N HIS A 60 11.33 -24.20 0.06
CA HIS A 60 9.96 -24.40 0.52
C HIS A 60 9.02 -24.66 -0.66
N GLU A 61 8.08 -25.60 -0.48
CA GLU A 61 7.04 -25.92 -1.45
C GLU A 61 5.65 -25.65 -0.85
N ILE A 62 4.86 -24.85 -1.57
CA ILE A 62 3.48 -24.51 -1.21
C ILE A 62 2.55 -24.89 -2.35
N SER A 63 1.52 -25.68 -2.06
CA SER A 63 0.44 -25.95 -3.02
C SER A 63 -0.92 -25.61 -2.46
N LEU A 64 -1.77 -25.01 -3.28
CA LEU A 64 -3.17 -24.72 -2.95
C LEU A 64 -4.10 -25.57 -3.80
N GLN A 65 -5.14 -26.12 -3.17
CA GLN A 65 -6.23 -26.83 -3.82
C GLN A 65 -7.54 -26.06 -3.54
N VAL A 66 -8.17 -25.57 -4.61
CA VAL A 66 -9.31 -24.66 -4.60
C VAL A 66 -10.32 -25.12 -5.65
N SER A 67 -11.61 -25.08 -5.33
CA SER A 67 -12.63 -25.41 -6.33
C SER A 67 -12.70 -24.34 -7.42
N GLN A 68 -12.93 -24.74 -8.68
CA GLN A 68 -13.06 -23.77 -9.77
C GLN A 68 -14.21 -22.79 -9.53
N GLU A 69 -15.33 -23.26 -8.96
CA GLU A 69 -16.47 -22.41 -8.59
C GLU A 69 -16.06 -21.28 -7.64
N SER A 70 -15.19 -21.58 -6.67
CA SER A 70 -14.66 -20.58 -5.74
C SER A 70 -13.71 -19.59 -6.40
N LEU A 71 -12.88 -20.04 -7.35
CA LEU A 71 -11.99 -19.14 -8.09
C LEU A 71 -12.80 -18.20 -9.01
N ASP A 72 -13.82 -18.74 -9.67
CA ASP A 72 -14.74 -17.98 -10.52
C ASP A 72 -15.52 -16.94 -9.68
N GLU A 73 -15.97 -17.32 -8.47
CA GLU A 73 -16.63 -16.42 -7.50
C GLU A 73 -15.70 -15.28 -7.07
N MET A 74 -14.45 -15.59 -6.67
CA MET A 74 -13.46 -14.57 -6.30
C MET A 74 -13.24 -13.53 -7.40
N LEU A 75 -13.12 -13.99 -8.65
CA LEU A 75 -12.89 -13.12 -9.79
C LEU A 75 -14.13 -12.30 -10.13
N ALA A 76 -15.31 -12.93 -10.13
CA ALA A 76 -16.56 -12.26 -10.44
C ALA A 76 -16.87 -11.15 -9.43
N ASP A 77 -16.75 -11.43 -8.13
CA ASP A 77 -16.98 -10.45 -7.06
C ASP A 77 -16.02 -9.26 -7.20
N TYR A 78 -14.74 -9.53 -7.48
CA TYR A 78 -13.76 -8.46 -7.71
C TYR A 78 -14.08 -7.63 -8.96
N GLN A 79 -14.49 -8.28 -10.05
CA GLN A 79 -14.84 -7.60 -11.29
C GLN A 79 -16.12 -6.78 -11.17
N GLU A 80 -17.11 -7.26 -10.41
CA GLU A 80 -18.40 -6.61 -10.20
C GLU A 80 -18.25 -5.32 -9.39
N ASP A 81 -17.70 -5.40 -8.18
CA ASP A 81 -17.65 -4.26 -7.25
C ASP A 81 -16.30 -4.05 -6.55
N GLY A 82 -15.30 -4.88 -6.85
CA GLY A 82 -13.97 -4.82 -6.23
C GLY A 82 -13.87 -5.63 -4.94
N SER A 83 -14.90 -6.37 -4.56
CA SER A 83 -14.91 -7.23 -3.37
C SER A 83 -13.84 -8.30 -3.45
N LYS A 84 -13.13 -8.50 -2.33
CA LYS A 84 -12.05 -9.50 -2.21
C LYS A 84 -12.53 -10.64 -1.33
N THR A 85 -13.47 -11.41 -1.87
CA THR A 85 -14.18 -12.46 -1.15
C THR A 85 -13.25 -13.57 -0.69
N TRP A 86 -13.48 -14.03 0.55
CA TRP A 86 -12.80 -15.18 1.11
C TRP A 86 -13.44 -16.47 0.62
N VAL A 87 -12.62 -17.37 0.09
CA VAL A 87 -13.03 -18.73 -0.26
C VAL A 87 -12.20 -19.78 0.46
N LYS A 88 -12.76 -20.98 0.55
CA LYS A 88 -12.13 -22.11 1.24
C LYS A 88 -11.15 -22.85 0.33
N ALA A 89 -9.97 -23.13 0.86
CA ALA A 89 -8.94 -23.92 0.19
C ALA A 89 -8.36 -25.00 1.11
N THR A 90 -7.60 -25.92 0.52
CA THR A 90 -6.66 -26.78 1.23
C THR A 90 -5.24 -26.40 0.82
N ILE A 91 -4.38 -26.11 1.79
CA ILE A 91 -2.99 -25.78 1.54
C ILE A 91 -2.08 -26.94 1.96
N THR A 92 -1.01 -27.19 1.23
CA THR A 92 0.08 -28.07 1.67
C THR A 92 1.37 -27.28 1.69
N ILE A 93 2.02 -27.21 2.85
CA ILE A 93 3.32 -26.53 3.05
C ILE A 93 4.34 -27.58 3.48
N ASP A 94 5.40 -27.76 2.68
CA ASP A 94 6.48 -28.74 2.91
C ASP A 94 5.96 -30.15 3.25
N GLY A 95 4.90 -30.57 2.55
CA GLY A 95 4.26 -31.88 2.72
C GLY A 95 3.26 -31.98 3.87
N VAL A 96 3.04 -30.91 4.64
CA VAL A 96 1.98 -30.84 5.66
C VAL A 96 0.72 -30.23 5.06
N THR A 97 -0.33 -31.04 4.94
CA THR A 97 -1.64 -30.61 4.43
C THR A 97 -2.52 -30.05 5.55
N ILE A 98 -3.07 -28.86 5.30
CA ILE A 98 -3.96 -28.12 6.19
C ILE A 98 -5.24 -27.82 5.42
N GLU A 99 -6.32 -28.45 5.85
CA GLU A 99 -7.67 -28.27 5.25
C GLU A 99 -8.35 -27.02 5.81
N ASN A 100 -9.40 -26.54 5.12
CA ASN A 100 -10.25 -25.42 5.56
C ASN A 100 -9.48 -24.10 5.80
N VAL A 101 -8.44 -23.78 5.02
CA VAL A 101 -7.85 -22.43 5.07
C VAL A 101 -8.68 -21.45 4.25
N GLY A 102 -8.62 -20.17 4.58
CA GLY A 102 -9.17 -19.10 3.76
C GLY A 102 -8.13 -18.56 2.79
N ILE A 103 -8.56 -18.27 1.56
CA ILE A 103 -7.79 -17.45 0.62
C ILE A 103 -8.66 -16.32 0.08
N ARG A 104 -8.05 -15.17 -0.20
CA ARG A 104 -8.66 -14.06 -0.95
C ARG A 104 -7.64 -13.33 -1.79
N LEU A 105 -8.10 -12.51 -2.75
CA LEU A 105 -7.25 -11.58 -3.49
C LEU A 105 -6.63 -10.52 -2.55
N LYS A 106 -5.39 -10.10 -2.85
CA LYS A 106 -4.66 -9.09 -2.07
C LYS A 106 -4.09 -7.96 -2.96
N GLY A 107 -4.11 -6.74 -2.44
CA GLY A 107 -3.60 -5.53 -3.10
C GLY A 107 -4.70 -4.72 -3.77
N ASN A 108 -4.46 -3.43 -4.02
CA ASN A 108 -5.38 -2.54 -4.75
C ASN A 108 -4.83 -2.35 -6.17
N SER A 109 -3.70 -1.65 -6.29
CA SER A 109 -3.03 -1.35 -7.56
C SER A 109 -2.62 -2.60 -8.34
N THR A 110 -2.18 -3.65 -7.65
CA THR A 110 -1.76 -4.93 -8.23
C THR A 110 -2.90 -5.66 -8.94
N LEU A 111 -4.15 -5.47 -8.49
CA LEU A 111 -5.31 -6.17 -9.03
C LEU A 111 -5.92 -5.47 -10.26
N SER A 112 -5.43 -4.27 -10.62
CA SER A 112 -5.92 -3.53 -11.79
C SER A 112 -5.88 -4.35 -13.09
N GLY A 113 -4.95 -5.30 -13.20
CA GLY A 113 -4.84 -6.25 -14.32
C GLY A 113 -5.97 -7.28 -14.43
N LEU A 114 -6.73 -7.54 -13.37
CA LEU A 114 -7.89 -8.45 -13.40
C LEU A 114 -9.14 -7.83 -14.05
N GLY A 115 -9.12 -6.52 -14.29
CA GLY A 115 -10.23 -5.76 -14.84
C GLY A 115 -11.37 -5.56 -13.84
N ARG A 116 -12.16 -4.50 -14.04
CA ARG A 116 -13.48 -4.32 -13.42
C ARG A 116 -14.51 -4.24 -14.53
N THR A 117 -15.59 -5.00 -14.43
CA THR A 117 -16.72 -4.90 -15.36
C THR A 117 -17.57 -3.71 -14.94
N SER A 118 -17.27 -2.53 -15.48
CA SER A 118 -18.11 -1.36 -15.27
C SER A 118 -19.43 -1.52 -16.04
N GLU A 119 -20.54 -1.80 -15.37
CA GLU A 119 -21.87 -1.42 -15.87
C GLU A 119 -22.02 0.10 -15.68
N GLU A 120 -21.83 0.84 -16.78
CA GLU A 120 -22.22 2.25 -17.05
C GLU A 120 -22.14 3.30 -15.92
N GLY A 121 -21.16 4.20 -16.06
CA GLY A 121 -21.10 5.47 -15.32
C GLY A 121 -20.31 6.56 -16.05
N GLY A 122 -20.54 6.76 -17.35
CA GLY A 122 -20.17 8.04 -17.99
C GLY A 122 -20.92 9.19 -17.32
N PRO A 123 -20.41 10.44 -17.34
CA PRO A 123 -20.98 11.55 -16.58
C PRO A 123 -22.46 11.71 -16.89
N GLN A 124 -23.29 11.38 -15.90
CA GLN A 124 -24.72 11.57 -15.95
C GLN A 124 -24.96 13.09 -15.89
N ALA A 125 -25.46 13.65 -16.98
CA ALA A 125 -25.92 15.02 -17.01
C ALA A 125 -26.93 15.22 -15.86
N PRO A 126 -26.84 16.31 -15.09
CA PRO A 126 -27.66 16.47 -13.89
C PRO A 126 -29.15 16.47 -14.27
N GLU A 127 -29.90 15.52 -13.73
CA GLU A 127 -31.35 15.47 -13.85
C GLU A 127 -31.95 16.66 -13.09
N GLY A 128 -32.27 17.69 -13.86
CA GLY A 128 -32.88 18.92 -13.38
C GLY A 128 -33.30 19.84 -14.52
N VAL A 129 -33.89 19.29 -15.59
CA VAL A 129 -34.54 20.11 -16.63
C VAL A 129 -35.89 19.49 -16.96
N GLU A 130 -36.95 20.23 -16.65
CA GLU A 130 -38.32 19.89 -17.03
C GLU A 130 -38.45 19.73 -18.56
N GLU A 131 -39.08 18.64 -18.96
CA GLU A 131 -39.96 18.44 -20.12
C GLU A 131 -39.79 19.42 -21.31
N PHE A 132 -39.11 18.96 -22.36
CA PHE A 132 -39.32 19.48 -23.73
C PHE A 132 -39.65 18.32 -24.68
N THR A 133 -40.94 17.97 -24.74
CA THR A 133 -41.52 17.25 -25.86
C THR A 133 -41.82 18.24 -26.99
N ASP A 134 -40.98 18.28 -28.02
CA ASP A 134 -41.30 18.53 -29.45
C ASP A 134 -40.03 19.01 -30.16
N LEU A 135 -39.31 18.11 -30.82
CA LEU A 135 -38.35 18.45 -31.88
C LEU A 135 -38.83 17.83 -33.18
N SER A 136 -38.74 18.58 -34.26
CA SER A 136 -39.20 18.14 -35.59
C SER A 136 -38.15 17.26 -36.29
N GLU A 137 -38.58 16.40 -37.21
CA GLU A 137 -37.69 15.49 -37.96
C GLU A 137 -36.56 16.22 -38.72
N GLU A 138 -36.72 17.51 -39.05
CA GLU A 138 -35.68 18.33 -39.70
C GLU A 138 -34.56 18.77 -38.75
N GLU A 139 -34.83 18.87 -37.44
CA GLU A 139 -33.84 19.25 -36.41
C GLU A 139 -32.97 18.06 -35.99
N ILE A 140 -33.54 16.85 -36.03
CA ILE A 140 -32.80 15.59 -35.80
C ILE A 140 -31.83 15.33 -36.96
N ALA A 141 -32.24 15.60 -38.21
CA ALA A 141 -31.40 15.40 -39.38
C ALA A 141 -30.17 16.33 -39.42
N GLN A 142 -30.27 17.56 -38.91
CA GLN A 142 -29.11 18.47 -38.80
C GLN A 142 -28.12 18.04 -37.72
N PHE A 143 -28.62 17.38 -36.66
CA PHE A 143 -27.77 16.87 -35.58
C PHE A 143 -26.97 15.64 -36.03
N GLU A 144 -27.57 14.76 -36.83
CA GLU A 144 -26.89 13.59 -37.43
C GLU A 144 -25.87 13.98 -38.51
N GLU A 145 -26.16 15.02 -39.32
CA GLU A 145 -25.21 15.54 -40.32
C GLU A 145 -23.97 16.17 -39.68
N GLN A 146 -24.11 16.76 -38.49
CA GLN A 146 -23.00 17.35 -37.73
C GLN A 146 -22.10 16.31 -37.03
N LEU A 147 -22.65 15.12 -36.74
CA LEU A 147 -21.91 13.96 -36.22
C LEU A 147 -21.16 13.20 -37.33
N ALA A 148 -21.73 13.10 -38.54
CA ALA A 148 -21.08 12.46 -39.67
C ALA A 148 -19.87 13.24 -40.23
N ALA A 149 -19.82 14.56 -40.03
CA ALA A 149 -18.73 15.42 -40.50
C ALA A 149 -17.45 15.37 -39.63
N GLN A 150 -17.44 14.64 -38.51
CA GLN A 150 -16.26 14.47 -37.66
C GLN A 150 -15.54 13.12 -37.82
N GLN A 151 -16.01 12.24 -38.72
CA GLN A 151 -15.43 10.91 -38.96
C GLN A 151 -14.68 10.76 -40.31
N GLU A 152 -14.50 11.82 -41.09
CA GLU A 152 -13.65 11.80 -42.31
C GLU A 152 -12.43 12.72 -42.18
N THR A 153 -11.37 12.26 -41.50
CA THR A 153 -10.00 12.56 -41.94
C THR A 153 -9.04 11.43 -41.58
N THR A 154 -8.41 10.88 -42.63
CA THR A 154 -7.20 10.05 -42.71
C THR A 154 -7.37 8.53 -42.78
N ASP A 155 -7.74 8.03 -43.97
CA ASP A 155 -6.88 7.06 -44.65
C ASP A 155 -6.91 7.27 -46.17
N ALA A 156 -5.74 7.42 -46.79
CA ALA A 156 -5.55 7.29 -48.23
C ALA A 156 -4.05 7.24 -48.59
N SER A 157 -3.52 6.04 -48.79
CA SER A 157 -2.69 5.73 -49.96
C SER A 157 -2.55 4.21 -50.15
N GLU A 158 -3.37 3.65 -51.03
CA GLU A 158 -3.20 2.33 -51.64
C GLU A 158 -1.88 2.21 -52.43
N THR A 159 -1.26 1.03 -52.44
CA THR A 159 -1.20 0.15 -53.65
C THR A 159 -0.28 -1.07 -53.42
N GLY A 160 -0.78 -2.28 -53.76
CA GLY A 160 -0.01 -3.25 -54.55
C GLY A 160 0.58 -4.52 -53.88
N GLU A 161 -0.15 -5.62 -54.05
CA GLU A 161 0.33 -6.98 -54.43
C GLU A 161 1.21 -7.85 -53.50
N THR A 162 0.57 -8.93 -53.01
CA THR A 162 0.96 -10.35 -52.96
C THR A 162 2.44 -10.76 -53.14
N ALA A 163 3.01 -11.54 -52.20
CA ALA A 163 3.47 -12.92 -52.41
C ALA A 163 4.32 -13.46 -51.22
N GLU A 164 4.24 -14.79 -51.06
CA GLU A 164 4.97 -15.69 -50.16
C GLU A 164 6.50 -15.51 -50.17
N THR A 165 7.19 -15.71 -49.04
CA THR A 165 8.28 -16.72 -48.83
C THR A 165 9.08 -16.50 -47.53
N GLU A 166 9.67 -17.61 -47.10
CA GLU A 166 10.45 -17.87 -45.89
C GLU A 166 11.73 -17.02 -45.69
N GLU A 167 12.13 -17.02 -44.41
CA GLU A 167 13.50 -17.08 -43.89
C GLU A 167 14.43 -15.84 -43.82
N THR A 168 15.11 -15.81 -42.67
CA THR A 168 16.38 -15.15 -42.32
C THR A 168 16.41 -13.67 -41.99
N ARG A 169 16.57 -13.38 -40.69
CA ARG A 169 17.24 -12.16 -40.22
C ARG A 169 18.29 -12.52 -39.16
N GLY A 170 19.55 -12.54 -39.59
CA GLY A 170 20.72 -12.37 -38.73
C GLY A 170 20.99 -10.88 -38.45
N PRO A 171 21.96 -10.58 -37.57
CA PRO A 171 21.77 -9.63 -36.47
C PRO A 171 22.24 -8.21 -36.79
N GLY A 172 21.54 -7.23 -36.22
CA GLY A 172 21.94 -5.83 -36.22
C GLY A 172 21.64 -5.24 -34.85
N GLY A 173 22.66 -5.16 -34.00
CA GLY A 173 22.59 -4.49 -32.70
C GLY A 173 22.59 -2.97 -32.83
N GLY A 174 21.96 -2.32 -31.86
CA GLY A 174 22.00 -0.86 -31.70
C GLY A 174 20.99 -0.33 -30.69
N MET A 175 21.46 -0.20 -29.45
CA MET A 175 21.04 0.78 -28.43
C MET A 175 19.72 0.55 -27.66
N GLY A 176 19.85 -0.24 -26.58
CA GLY A 176 19.55 0.14 -25.19
C GLY A 176 18.42 1.12 -24.92
N GLY A 177 17.21 0.59 -24.75
CA GLY A 177 16.21 1.15 -23.84
C GLY A 177 16.26 0.33 -22.56
N GLY A 178 16.44 1.02 -21.43
CA GLY A 178 16.54 0.40 -20.10
C GLY A 178 15.31 -0.44 -19.77
N GLY A 179 15.55 -1.54 -19.06
CA GLY A 179 14.53 -2.49 -18.64
C GLY A 179 13.46 -1.79 -17.82
N MET A 180 12.21 -1.93 -18.27
CA MET A 180 11.06 -1.88 -17.37
C MET A 180 11.12 -3.15 -16.52
N GLY A 181 11.87 -3.11 -15.42
CA GLY A 181 11.65 -4.01 -14.30
C GLY A 181 10.44 -3.51 -13.50
N GLY A 182 9.60 -4.42 -13.02
CA GLY A 182 8.76 -4.14 -11.85
C GLY A 182 7.25 -3.99 -12.05
N MET A 183 6.64 -4.46 -13.15
CA MET A 183 5.20 -4.76 -13.13
C MET A 183 5.00 -6.25 -13.31
N THR A 184 4.95 -6.97 -12.19
CA THR A 184 4.39 -8.32 -12.12
C THR A 184 2.99 -8.28 -12.72
N SER A 185 2.79 -8.85 -13.90
CA SER A 185 1.48 -8.88 -14.54
C SER A 185 0.61 -9.92 -13.84
N VAL A 186 -0.50 -9.46 -13.26
CA VAL A 186 -1.60 -10.34 -12.87
C VAL A 186 -2.44 -10.62 -14.10
N ASP A 187 -2.72 -11.89 -14.36
CA ASP A 187 -3.54 -12.34 -15.49
C ASP A 187 -4.82 -12.98 -14.96
N ALA A 188 -5.97 -12.51 -15.44
CA ALA A 188 -7.27 -13.04 -15.03
C ALA A 188 -7.48 -14.49 -15.48
N ASP A 189 -6.84 -14.92 -16.56
CA ASP A 189 -6.94 -16.29 -17.10
C ASP A 189 -5.89 -17.23 -16.47
N ASP A 190 -4.90 -16.70 -15.73
CA ASP A 190 -3.89 -17.47 -15.01
C ASP A 190 -3.93 -17.18 -13.51
N VAL A 191 -4.75 -17.98 -12.81
CA VAL A 191 -4.92 -17.94 -11.35
C VAL A 191 -3.62 -18.13 -10.56
N SER A 192 -2.61 -18.76 -11.16
CA SER A 192 -1.31 -18.92 -10.52
C SER A 192 -0.59 -17.59 -10.36
N THR A 193 -0.98 -16.55 -11.12
CA THR A 193 -0.41 -15.19 -11.05
C THR A 193 -1.06 -14.31 -9.99
N TRP A 194 -2.23 -14.68 -9.47
CA TRP A 194 -3.02 -13.81 -8.58
C TRP A 194 -2.35 -13.59 -7.22
N PRO A 195 -2.28 -12.36 -6.71
CA PRO A 195 -1.79 -12.11 -5.36
C PRO A 195 -2.81 -12.59 -4.33
N LEU A 196 -2.36 -13.35 -3.34
CA LEU A 196 -3.25 -14.00 -2.37
C LEU A 196 -2.90 -13.61 -0.93
N LEU A 197 -3.93 -13.47 -0.11
CA LEU A 197 -3.82 -13.52 1.35
C LEU A 197 -4.37 -14.86 1.82
N ILE A 198 -3.56 -15.62 2.54
CA ILE A 198 -3.91 -16.91 3.11
C ILE A 198 -4.19 -16.70 4.60
N SER A 199 -5.30 -17.25 5.11
CA SER A 199 -5.65 -17.22 6.52
C SER A 199 -5.89 -18.64 7.04
N PHE A 200 -5.20 -19.00 8.13
CA PHE A 200 -5.33 -20.31 8.76
C PHE A 200 -6.57 -20.39 9.67
N ASP A 201 -7.03 -19.25 10.18
CA ASP A 201 -8.13 -19.13 11.13
C ASP A 201 -9.48 -18.73 10.53
N LYS A 202 -9.55 -18.25 9.27
CA LYS A 202 -10.80 -17.77 8.64
C LYS A 202 -11.99 -18.75 8.77
N TYR A 203 -11.74 -20.06 8.70
CA TYR A 203 -12.78 -21.08 8.81
C TYR A 203 -12.61 -22.06 9.97
N GLU A 204 -11.54 -21.93 10.77
CA GLU A 204 -11.43 -22.64 12.04
C GLU A 204 -10.66 -21.76 13.03
N ASP A 205 -11.38 -21.20 14.00
CA ASP A 205 -10.86 -20.24 14.95
C ASP A 205 -9.62 -20.75 15.73
N GLY A 206 -8.67 -19.85 15.94
CA GLY A 206 -7.48 -20.11 16.77
C GLY A 206 -6.37 -20.92 16.09
N ARG A 207 -6.46 -21.18 14.79
CA ARG A 207 -5.34 -21.79 14.05
C ARG A 207 -4.30 -20.75 13.64
N VAL A 208 -3.04 -21.10 13.84
CA VAL A 208 -1.88 -20.33 13.35
C VAL A 208 -0.94 -21.29 12.62
N TYR A 209 -0.07 -20.75 11.77
CA TYR A 209 1.06 -21.44 11.20
C TYR A 209 2.34 -20.77 11.70
N GLN A 210 3.09 -21.46 12.55
CA GLN A 210 4.32 -20.94 13.17
C GLN A 210 4.11 -19.59 13.88
N GLY A 211 2.96 -19.44 14.53
CA GLY A 211 2.56 -18.22 15.23
C GLY A 211 1.82 -17.19 14.37
N MET A 212 1.74 -17.36 13.05
CA MET A 212 1.03 -16.43 12.15
C MET A 212 -0.38 -16.93 11.83
N THR A 213 -1.38 -16.06 11.93
CA THR A 213 -2.74 -16.32 11.44
C THR A 213 -2.84 -16.21 9.93
N GLN A 214 -1.96 -15.41 9.31
CA GLN A 214 -2.02 -15.07 7.89
C GLN A 214 -0.65 -15.02 7.22
N LEU A 215 -0.62 -15.33 5.92
CA LEU A 215 0.54 -15.19 5.04
C LEU A 215 0.13 -14.50 3.74
N ALA A 216 0.99 -13.62 3.24
CA ALA A 216 0.79 -12.94 1.97
C ALA A 216 1.66 -13.58 0.88
N LEU A 217 1.05 -13.89 -0.27
CA LEU A 217 1.74 -14.43 -1.44
C LEU A 217 1.68 -13.38 -2.56
N ARG A 218 2.85 -12.83 -2.93
CA ARG A 218 2.98 -11.81 -3.99
C ARG A 218 2.67 -12.38 -5.36
N PRO A 219 2.22 -11.56 -6.32
CA PRO A 219 1.92 -12.01 -7.68
C PRO A 219 3.19 -12.30 -8.49
N GLY A 220 3.05 -13.10 -9.56
CA GLY A 220 4.02 -13.24 -10.65
C GLY A 220 5.49 -13.50 -10.26
N THR A 221 6.40 -13.25 -11.21
CA THR A 221 7.85 -13.55 -11.12
C THR A 221 8.54 -12.92 -9.91
N THR A 222 9.75 -13.41 -9.65
CA THR A 222 10.56 -13.16 -8.45
C THR A 222 10.62 -11.68 -8.09
N VAL A 223 9.84 -11.20 -7.12
CA VAL A 223 9.85 -9.79 -6.70
C VAL A 223 11.14 -9.47 -5.91
N VAL A 224 12.30 -9.57 -6.57
CA VAL A 224 13.64 -9.49 -5.95
C VAL A 224 13.82 -8.14 -5.28
N ASN A 225 13.25 -7.08 -5.87
CA ASN A 225 13.28 -5.74 -5.29
C ASN A 225 12.60 -5.66 -3.92
N GLU A 226 11.45 -6.32 -3.73
CA GLU A 226 10.76 -6.34 -2.43
C GLU A 226 11.53 -7.17 -1.41
N ALA A 227 12.03 -8.34 -1.81
CA ALA A 227 12.86 -9.18 -0.94
C ALA A 227 14.12 -8.43 -0.48
N MET A 228 14.79 -7.71 -1.38
CA MET A 228 15.93 -6.86 -1.06
C MET A 228 15.55 -5.71 -0.11
N ALA A 229 14.44 -5.03 -0.36
CA ALA A 229 13.99 -3.90 0.46
C ALA A 229 13.63 -4.34 1.89
N LEU A 230 12.96 -5.49 2.04
CA LEU A 230 12.66 -6.08 3.36
C LEU A 230 13.92 -6.51 4.09
N ALA A 231 14.86 -7.16 3.39
CA ALA A 231 16.13 -7.62 3.96
C ALA A 231 17.01 -6.44 4.42
N LEU A 232 17.14 -5.39 3.60
CA LEU A 232 17.89 -4.18 3.98
C LEU A 232 17.25 -3.46 5.16
N THR A 233 15.91 -3.36 5.19
CA THR A 233 15.19 -2.78 6.34
C THR A 233 15.49 -3.56 7.63
N ALA A 234 15.43 -4.91 7.56
CA ALA A 234 15.72 -5.78 8.71
C ALA A 234 17.18 -5.69 9.16
N GLU A 235 18.14 -5.65 8.23
CA GLU A 235 19.58 -5.60 8.53
C GLU A 235 19.98 -4.32 9.28
N THR A 236 19.26 -3.23 9.06
CA THR A 236 19.42 -1.97 9.82
C THR A 236 18.72 -1.97 11.18
N GLY A 237 18.23 -3.12 11.64
CA GLY A 237 17.58 -3.29 12.94
C GLY A 237 16.20 -2.63 13.06
N GLN A 238 15.64 -2.14 11.95
CA GLN A 238 14.26 -1.66 11.91
C GLN A 238 13.30 -2.85 11.87
N VAL A 239 12.11 -2.62 12.42
CA VAL A 239 11.01 -3.60 12.33
C VAL A 239 10.67 -3.80 10.85
N SER A 240 10.69 -5.05 10.40
CA SER A 240 10.44 -5.46 9.02
C SER A 240 9.60 -6.74 9.01
N GLN A 241 9.17 -7.17 7.82
CA GLN A 241 8.46 -8.43 7.62
C GLN A 241 9.41 -9.49 7.08
N GLN A 242 9.25 -10.73 7.56
CA GLN A 242 10.00 -11.86 7.02
C GLN A 242 9.52 -12.23 5.61
N SER A 243 10.42 -12.73 4.76
CA SER A 243 10.07 -13.18 3.42
C SER A 243 10.93 -14.34 2.94
N SER A 244 10.37 -15.18 2.06
CA SER A 244 11.09 -16.29 1.41
C SER A 244 10.55 -16.55 0.02
N PHE A 245 11.42 -17.01 -0.88
CA PHE A 245 10.99 -17.55 -2.15
C PHE A 245 10.51 -18.99 -2.00
N THR A 246 9.39 -19.30 -2.65
CA THR A 246 8.74 -20.61 -2.56
C THR A 246 8.44 -21.15 -3.95
N THR A 247 8.50 -22.47 -4.10
CA THR A 247 7.89 -23.15 -5.25
C THR A 247 6.40 -23.26 -4.98
N PHE A 248 5.59 -22.58 -5.79
CA PHE A 248 4.15 -22.50 -5.62
C PHE A 248 3.40 -23.22 -6.74
N SER A 249 2.29 -23.89 -6.40
CA SER A 249 1.32 -24.39 -7.38
C SER A 249 -0.11 -24.18 -6.90
N LEU A 250 -1.03 -23.97 -7.84
CA LEU A 250 -2.46 -23.86 -7.59
C LEU A 250 -3.21 -24.89 -8.44
N ASN A 251 -3.95 -25.78 -7.80
CA ASN A 251 -4.61 -26.91 -8.42
C ASN A 251 -3.63 -27.80 -9.22
N ASP A 252 -3.89 -28.01 -10.50
CA ASP A 252 -3.06 -28.80 -11.42
C ASP A 252 -2.20 -27.91 -12.34
N GLU A 253 -2.10 -26.60 -12.05
CA GLU A 253 -1.28 -25.66 -12.84
C GLU A 253 0.23 -25.91 -12.65
N PRO A 254 1.07 -25.55 -13.65
CA PRO A 254 2.52 -25.63 -13.54
C PRO A 254 3.07 -24.87 -12.32
N SER A 255 4.20 -25.34 -11.79
CA SER A 255 4.83 -24.68 -10.65
C SER A 255 5.47 -23.34 -11.02
N THR A 256 5.33 -22.34 -10.16
CA THR A 256 5.90 -20.99 -10.33
C THR A 256 6.62 -20.54 -9.06
N THR A 257 7.63 -19.67 -9.20
CA THR A 257 8.35 -19.10 -8.05
C THR A 257 7.61 -17.89 -7.52
N ARG A 258 7.36 -17.85 -6.21
CA ARG A 258 6.60 -16.77 -5.55
C ARG A 258 7.28 -16.30 -4.28
N LEU A 259 7.26 -14.99 -4.05
CA LEU A 259 7.67 -14.41 -2.78
C LEU A 259 6.52 -14.55 -1.78
N LEU A 260 6.78 -15.28 -0.69
CA LEU A 260 5.92 -15.39 0.49
C LEU A 260 6.38 -14.37 1.52
N LEU A 261 5.44 -13.68 2.16
CA LEU A 261 5.72 -12.67 3.17
C LEU A 261 4.89 -12.93 4.43
N GLU A 262 5.50 -12.62 5.57
CA GLU A 262 4.82 -12.42 6.83
C GLU A 262 3.79 -11.30 6.69
N HIS A 263 2.54 -11.57 7.08
CA HIS A 263 1.51 -10.54 7.14
C HIS A 263 1.42 -10.01 8.58
N PRO A 264 1.56 -8.69 8.82
CA PRO A 264 1.39 -8.09 10.13
C PRO A 264 -0.03 -8.32 10.68
N ASP A 265 -0.15 -9.34 11.52
CA ASP A 265 -1.37 -9.73 12.22
C ASP A 265 -1.26 -9.39 13.72
N GLU A 266 -2.21 -9.89 14.53
CA GLU A 266 -2.20 -9.68 15.97
C GLU A 266 -0.94 -10.24 16.65
N ASN A 267 -0.40 -11.37 16.18
CA ASN A 267 0.78 -11.99 16.76
C ASN A 267 2.06 -11.23 16.40
N TYR A 268 2.13 -10.70 15.17
CA TYR A 268 3.17 -9.75 14.78
C TYR A 268 3.16 -8.52 15.69
N ALA A 269 1.98 -7.91 15.89
CA ALA A 269 1.85 -6.74 16.75
C ALA A 269 2.22 -7.04 18.21
N ASP A 270 1.81 -8.20 18.74
CA ASP A 270 2.16 -8.65 20.09
C ASP A 270 3.67 -8.92 20.25
N ALA A 271 4.36 -9.30 19.18
CA ALA A 271 5.82 -9.47 19.17
C ALA A 271 6.59 -8.12 19.23
N LEU A 272 5.97 -7.01 18.81
CA LEU A 272 6.56 -5.67 18.91
C LEU A 272 6.65 -5.17 20.37
N GLY A 273 5.78 -5.70 21.24
CA GLY A 273 5.79 -5.39 22.67
C GLY A 273 4.43 -4.90 23.17
N ASN A 274 4.46 -4.01 24.17
CA ASN A 274 3.25 -3.52 24.82
C ASN A 274 2.68 -2.31 24.07
N GLY A 275 1.84 -2.54 23.08
CA GLY A 275 1.26 -1.46 22.29
C GLY A 275 0.12 -1.91 21.37
N VAL A 276 -0.29 -1.00 20.50
CA VAL A 276 -1.31 -1.25 19.49
C VAL A 276 -0.81 -0.85 18.10
N LEU A 277 -1.05 -1.75 17.13
CA LEU A 277 -0.68 -1.57 15.74
C LEU A 277 -1.90 -1.18 14.91
N PHE A 278 -1.76 -0.15 14.07
CA PHE A 278 -2.79 0.29 13.13
C PHE A 278 -2.24 0.25 11.71
N LYS A 279 -2.96 -0.36 10.78
CA LYS A 279 -2.66 -0.29 9.35
C LYS A 279 -3.35 0.93 8.74
N ALA A 280 -2.63 1.76 8.01
CA ALA A 280 -3.26 2.77 7.18
C ALA A 280 -3.98 2.12 5.98
N ASP A 281 -5.18 2.61 5.68
CA ASP A 281 -5.88 2.30 4.44
C ASP A 281 -5.44 3.25 3.32
N SER A 282 -5.57 2.83 2.06
CA SER A 282 -5.22 3.67 0.91
C SER A 282 -6.10 4.93 0.81
N ASN A 283 -7.29 4.90 1.42
CA ASN A 283 -8.18 6.07 1.51
C ASN A 283 -7.88 6.99 2.71
N SER A 284 -6.88 6.66 3.53
CA SER A 284 -6.51 7.50 4.69
C SER A 284 -6.04 8.86 4.22
N SER A 285 -6.65 9.93 4.73
CA SER A 285 -6.20 11.29 4.44
C SER A 285 -5.07 11.74 5.38
N PHE A 286 -4.86 11.03 6.49
CA PHE A 286 -3.95 11.44 7.56
C PHE A 286 -4.19 12.89 8.02
N THR A 287 -5.46 13.29 8.14
CA THR A 287 -5.84 14.65 8.58
C THR A 287 -6.81 14.60 9.75
N TYR A 288 -6.87 15.67 10.55
CA TYR A 288 -7.81 15.77 11.66
C TYR A 288 -9.25 16.01 11.17
N GLN A 289 -10.17 15.13 11.58
CA GLN A 289 -11.58 15.16 11.17
C GLN A 289 -12.54 15.43 12.33
N GLY A 290 -12.02 15.56 13.55
CA GLY A 290 -12.79 15.74 14.77
C GLY A 290 -12.41 14.74 15.86
N GLU A 291 -13.09 14.83 16.99
CA GLU A 291 -12.89 13.94 18.15
C GLU A 291 -13.73 12.66 18.06
N ASP A 292 -14.68 12.60 17.13
CA ASP A 292 -15.51 11.41 16.95
C ASP A 292 -14.70 10.35 16.20
N GLN A 293 -14.48 9.21 16.86
CA GLN A 293 -13.58 8.18 16.35
C GLN A 293 -14.14 7.51 15.08
N THR A 294 -15.46 7.50 14.91
CA THR A 294 -16.11 6.92 13.72
C THR A 294 -15.85 7.72 12.45
N GLU A 295 -15.43 8.98 12.55
CA GLU A 295 -15.01 9.77 11.38
C GLU A 295 -13.73 9.21 10.74
N TYR A 296 -12.98 8.38 11.47
CA TYR A 296 -11.77 7.73 11.00
C TYR A 296 -12.01 6.27 10.55
N ASP A 297 -13.27 5.83 10.53
CA ASP A 297 -13.62 4.49 10.05
C ASP A 297 -13.17 4.33 8.59
N GLY A 298 -12.53 3.20 8.30
CA GLY A 298 -11.98 2.92 6.97
C GLY A 298 -10.66 3.63 6.65
N GLN A 299 -10.10 4.46 7.54
CA GLN A 299 -8.77 5.08 7.34
C GLN A 299 -7.65 4.33 8.06
N PHE A 300 -7.96 3.75 9.22
CA PHE A 300 -6.99 2.98 10.00
C PHE A 300 -7.63 1.72 10.56
N LYS A 301 -7.03 0.57 10.24
CA LYS A 301 -7.44 -0.72 10.78
C LYS A 301 -6.58 -1.08 11.98
N GLN A 302 -7.17 -1.16 13.16
CA GLN A 302 -6.50 -1.72 14.34
C GLN A 302 -6.24 -3.22 14.16
N ILE A 303 -5.02 -3.66 14.45
CA ILE A 303 -4.57 -5.04 14.23
C ILE A 303 -4.70 -5.90 15.50
N ASN A 304 -4.29 -5.39 16.66
CA ASN A 304 -4.37 -6.09 17.96
C ASN A 304 -5.13 -5.27 19.01
N GLY A 305 -5.53 -5.89 20.13
CA GLY A 305 -6.12 -5.17 21.28
C GLY A 305 -7.66 -5.10 21.33
N ASP A 306 -8.37 -6.09 20.77
CA ASP A 306 -9.83 -6.28 20.87
C ASP A 306 -10.68 -5.09 20.37
N GLY A 307 -10.60 -4.77 19.07
CA GLY A 307 -11.70 -4.27 18.21
C GLY A 307 -12.55 -3.07 18.65
N ASN A 308 -12.19 -2.38 19.74
CA ASN A 308 -12.88 -1.19 20.27
C ASN A 308 -12.08 0.08 20.02
N GLY A 309 -11.13 0.04 19.07
CA GLY A 309 -10.73 1.19 18.28
C GLY A 309 -10.34 2.40 19.10
N ASP A 310 -9.48 2.27 20.11
CA ASP A 310 -8.94 3.48 20.74
C ASP A 310 -7.87 4.08 19.82
N ILE A 311 -8.32 4.65 18.71
CA ILE A 311 -7.52 5.41 17.74
C ILE A 311 -7.18 6.80 18.31
N GLN A 312 -7.59 7.10 19.54
CA GLN A 312 -7.34 8.38 20.20
C GLN A 312 -5.87 8.83 20.17
N PRO A 313 -4.84 7.97 20.29
CA PRO A 313 -3.46 8.41 20.11
C PRO A 313 -3.19 9.02 18.74
N ILE A 314 -3.72 8.41 17.68
CA ILE A 314 -3.63 8.94 16.31
C ILE A 314 -4.45 10.23 16.20
N ILE A 315 -5.69 10.27 16.71
CA ILE A 315 -6.51 11.50 16.72
C ILE A 315 -5.80 12.65 17.44
N ASN A 316 -5.14 12.36 18.57
CA ASN A 316 -4.38 13.36 19.33
C ASN A 316 -3.21 13.92 18.51
N LEU A 317 -2.48 13.05 17.81
CA LEU A 317 -1.41 13.45 16.89
C LEU A 317 -1.98 14.31 15.75
N LEU A 318 -3.03 13.85 15.07
CA LEU A 318 -3.63 14.56 13.94
C LEU A 318 -4.17 15.94 14.35
N LYS A 319 -4.86 16.02 15.49
CA LYS A 319 -5.35 17.29 16.05
C LYS A 319 -4.23 18.26 16.38
N TRP A 320 -3.14 17.75 16.96
CA TRP A 320 -1.97 18.57 17.25
C TRP A 320 -1.30 19.03 15.94
N LEU A 321 -1.11 18.15 14.97
CA LEU A 321 -0.55 18.48 13.65
C LEU A 321 -1.37 19.55 12.90
N ASP A 322 -2.71 19.49 12.98
CA ASP A 322 -3.64 20.44 12.34
C ASP A 322 -3.50 21.87 12.90
N THR A 323 -3.07 22.01 14.16
CA THR A 323 -3.06 23.30 14.87
C THR A 323 -1.67 23.82 15.25
N ALA A 324 -0.66 22.96 15.32
CA ALA A 324 0.69 23.31 15.72
C ALA A 324 1.36 24.22 14.67
N SER A 325 1.87 25.36 15.12
CA SER A 325 2.84 26.17 14.35
C SER A 325 4.13 25.40 14.06
N ASP A 326 4.98 25.92 13.17
CA ASP A 326 6.26 25.27 12.85
C ASP A 326 7.22 25.27 14.05
N GLU A 327 7.18 26.33 14.86
CA GLU A 327 7.91 26.37 16.12
C GLU A 327 7.41 25.33 17.13
N GLU A 328 6.09 25.19 17.29
CA GLU A 328 5.51 24.17 18.18
C GLU A 328 5.79 22.75 17.66
N PHE A 329 5.74 22.54 16.34
CA PHE A 329 6.09 21.26 15.72
C PHE A 329 7.54 20.86 16.03
N ALA A 330 8.48 21.78 15.85
CA ALA A 330 9.89 21.54 16.16
C ALA A 330 10.14 21.26 17.65
N GLU A 331 9.40 21.91 18.57
CA GLU A 331 9.59 21.74 20.01
C GLU A 331 8.89 20.49 20.57
N HIS A 332 7.75 20.09 20.01
CA HIS A 332 6.83 19.12 20.63
C HIS A 332 6.57 17.85 19.82
N LEU A 333 7.20 17.65 18.64
CA LEU A 333 7.00 16.40 17.88
C LEU A 333 7.33 15.14 18.72
N SER A 334 8.37 15.21 19.55
CA SER A 334 8.79 14.11 20.43
C SER A 334 7.80 13.78 21.56
N ASP A 335 6.75 14.59 21.76
CA ASP A 335 5.68 14.27 22.70
C ASP A 335 4.66 13.29 22.10
N TYR A 336 4.70 13.06 20.78
CA TYR A 336 3.74 12.24 20.04
C TYR A 336 4.41 11.12 19.22
N VAL A 337 5.59 11.37 18.67
CA VAL A 337 6.27 10.49 17.72
C VAL A 337 7.67 10.16 18.23
N ASP A 338 8.10 8.91 18.07
CA ASP A 338 9.51 8.55 18.21
C ASP A 338 10.30 9.17 17.04
N VAL A 339 10.91 10.32 17.31
CA VAL A 339 11.61 11.13 16.29
C VAL A 339 12.79 10.40 15.65
N GLU A 340 13.51 9.59 16.43
CA GLU A 340 14.64 8.82 15.91
C GLU A 340 14.15 7.68 15.02
N SER A 341 13.15 6.93 15.47
CA SER A 341 12.52 5.89 14.64
C SER A 341 11.92 6.48 13.36
N PHE A 342 11.32 7.68 13.43
CA PHE A 342 10.74 8.33 12.27
C PHE A 342 11.79 8.83 11.28
N ALA A 343 12.90 9.40 11.77
CA ALA A 343 14.03 9.77 10.92
C ALA A 343 14.59 8.55 10.16
N ARG A 344 14.74 7.40 10.85
CA ARG A 344 15.17 6.14 10.23
C ARG A 344 14.20 5.65 9.17
N TYR A 345 12.90 5.70 9.46
CA TYR A 345 11.87 5.35 8.48
C TYR A 345 11.98 6.20 7.21
N VAL A 346 11.95 7.54 7.35
CA VAL A 346 11.96 8.46 6.20
C VAL A 346 13.24 8.31 5.37
N ALA A 347 14.41 8.23 6.03
CA ALA A 347 15.68 8.00 5.36
C ALA A 347 15.72 6.65 4.62
N THR A 348 15.19 5.60 5.24
CA THR A 348 15.09 4.27 4.63
C THR A 348 14.24 4.29 3.35
N GLN A 349 13.06 4.94 3.38
CA GLN A 349 12.22 5.04 2.19
C GLN A 349 12.91 5.78 1.03
N ASN A 350 13.69 6.82 1.32
CA ASN A 350 14.50 7.50 0.29
C ASN A 350 15.66 6.63 -0.21
N LEU A 351 16.41 5.97 0.68
CA LEU A 351 17.53 5.10 0.32
C LEU A 351 17.08 3.92 -0.56
N LEU A 352 15.89 3.40 -0.29
CA LEU A 352 15.24 2.36 -1.09
C LEU A 352 14.55 2.90 -2.35
N VAL A 353 14.46 4.23 -2.54
CA VAL A 353 13.75 4.87 -3.65
C VAL A 353 12.31 4.36 -3.73
N ASN A 354 11.64 4.28 -2.59
CA ASN A 354 10.24 3.85 -2.52
C ASN A 354 9.31 5.07 -2.67
N SER A 355 8.62 5.15 -3.81
CA SER A 355 7.65 6.21 -4.09
C SER A 355 6.26 5.95 -3.49
N ASP A 356 6.00 4.73 -3.00
CA ASP A 356 4.68 4.32 -2.52
C ASP A 356 4.66 4.09 -1.00
N ASP A 357 5.42 4.92 -0.28
CA ASP A 357 5.51 4.88 1.19
C ASP A 357 4.32 5.60 1.87
N MET A 358 4.47 6.09 3.10
CA MET A 358 3.39 6.78 3.82
C MET A 358 2.85 8.05 3.13
N ALA A 359 3.63 8.67 2.25
CA ALA A 359 3.20 9.83 1.45
C ALA A 359 2.81 9.46 0.01
N GLY A 360 3.01 8.19 -0.35
CA GLY A 360 2.65 7.65 -1.65
C GLY A 360 1.16 7.31 -1.77
N PRO A 361 0.67 7.08 -3.00
CA PRO A 361 -0.75 6.87 -3.28
C PRO A 361 -1.36 5.64 -2.59
N GLY A 362 -0.56 4.62 -2.28
CA GLY A 362 -1.00 3.40 -1.60
C GLY A 362 -1.11 3.53 -0.08
N SER A 363 -0.51 4.57 0.54
CA SER A 363 -0.41 4.72 2.00
C SER A 363 0.12 3.45 2.68
N ASN A 364 1.22 2.89 2.18
CA ASN A 364 1.73 1.60 2.63
C ASN A 364 2.57 1.71 3.93
N TYR A 365 1.88 1.89 5.05
CA TYR A 365 2.52 1.92 6.37
C TYR A 365 1.59 1.43 7.49
N TYR A 366 2.21 1.10 8.62
CA TYR A 366 1.54 0.95 9.91
C TYR A 366 1.99 2.02 10.89
N LEU A 367 1.13 2.32 11.85
CA LEU A 367 1.42 3.13 13.02
C LEU A 367 1.43 2.22 14.25
N TRP A 368 2.55 2.17 14.94
CA TRP A 368 2.68 1.49 16.23
C TRP A 368 2.62 2.51 17.36
N TYR A 369 1.62 2.41 18.22
CA TYR A 369 1.57 3.20 19.45
C TYR A 369 2.03 2.34 20.62
N ASP A 370 3.20 2.67 21.15
CA ASP A 370 3.82 1.98 22.28
C ASP A 370 3.25 2.54 23.59
N TYR A 371 2.64 1.67 24.41
CA TYR A 371 2.05 2.06 25.69
C TYR A 371 3.09 2.36 26.78
N ASP A 372 4.32 1.86 26.65
CA ASP A 372 5.38 2.09 27.62
C ASP A 372 6.01 3.48 27.45
N THR A 373 6.16 3.94 26.21
CA THR A 373 6.71 5.27 25.88
C THR A 373 5.64 6.33 25.66
N GLY A 374 4.44 5.93 25.22
CA GLY A 374 3.38 6.84 24.78
C GLY A 374 3.66 7.50 23.44
N LEU A 375 4.51 6.89 22.60
CA LEU A 375 4.94 7.44 21.32
C LEU A 375 4.46 6.58 20.15
N ILE A 376 4.27 7.23 19.00
CA ILE A 376 3.95 6.60 17.72
C ILE A 376 5.23 6.38 16.92
N SER A 377 5.39 5.18 16.36
CA SER A 377 6.41 4.84 15.36
C SER A 377 5.75 4.45 14.05
N VAL A 378 6.44 4.65 12.92
CA VAL A 378 5.97 4.25 11.59
C VAL A 378 6.71 3.00 11.14
N ILE A 379 5.97 1.98 10.68
CA ILE A 379 6.52 0.71 10.21
C ILE A 379 6.24 0.56 8.72
N SER A 380 7.26 0.20 7.96
CA SER A 380 7.20 -0.05 6.53
C SER A 380 6.23 -1.18 6.18
N TRP A 381 5.53 -1.01 5.06
CA TRP A 381 4.67 -2.02 4.46
C TRP A 381 4.76 -1.92 2.93
N ASP A 382 4.45 -3.01 2.23
CA ASP A 382 4.36 -3.08 0.76
C ASP A 382 5.53 -2.44 0.02
N LEU A 383 6.73 -3.01 0.16
CA LEU A 383 7.94 -2.49 -0.48
C LEU A 383 8.09 -2.99 -1.93
N ASN A 384 6.99 -3.41 -2.57
CA ASN A 384 7.00 -3.98 -3.92
C ASN A 384 7.34 -2.95 -5.01
N LEU A 385 7.25 -1.65 -4.71
CA LEU A 385 7.66 -0.54 -5.58
C LEU A 385 8.97 0.12 -5.12
N ALA A 386 9.63 -0.44 -4.10
CA ALA A 386 10.97 -0.03 -3.73
C ALA A 386 12.00 -0.54 -4.76
N MET A 387 13.13 0.16 -4.83
CA MET A 387 14.30 -0.20 -5.65
C MET A 387 14.00 -0.33 -7.15
N SER A 388 12.97 0.37 -7.65
CA SER A 388 12.56 0.39 -9.06
C SER A 388 12.61 1.79 -9.71
N GLY A 389 13.25 2.76 -9.05
CA GLY A 389 13.34 4.16 -9.49
C GLY A 389 14.74 4.64 -9.86
N SER A 390 14.91 5.95 -9.95
CA SER A 390 16.19 6.59 -10.27
C SER A 390 17.22 6.37 -9.15
N THR A 391 18.42 5.95 -9.51
CA THR A 391 19.47 5.61 -8.53
C THR A 391 20.20 6.85 -7.99
N ASP A 392 19.99 8.03 -8.57
CA ASP A 392 20.72 9.27 -8.27
C ASP A 392 20.01 10.21 -7.28
N ALA A 393 18.80 9.89 -6.83
CA ALA A 393 18.05 10.72 -5.88
C ALA A 393 18.79 10.89 -4.54
N GLY A 394 19.21 12.10 -4.20
CA GLY A 394 19.87 12.42 -2.94
C GLY A 394 18.92 12.46 -1.73
N PRO A 395 19.47 12.73 -0.53
CA PRO A 395 18.68 12.79 0.72
C PRO A 395 17.58 13.86 0.68
N ASP A 396 17.77 14.94 -0.07
CA ASP A 396 16.81 16.05 -0.16
C ASP A 396 15.89 15.96 -1.39
N ASP A 397 16.08 14.95 -2.24
CA ASP A 397 15.29 14.78 -3.45
C ASP A 397 13.96 14.08 -3.14
N GLU A 398 12.88 14.59 -3.72
CA GLU A 398 11.58 13.94 -3.65
C GLU A 398 11.58 12.63 -4.46
N ILE A 399 11.12 11.55 -3.82
CA ILE A 399 10.90 10.27 -4.50
C ILE A 399 9.48 10.28 -5.06
N SER A 400 9.35 10.17 -6.39
CA SER A 400 8.05 10.22 -7.08
C SER A 400 7.85 9.04 -8.02
N MET A 401 6.59 8.63 -8.18
CA MET A 401 6.16 7.53 -9.01
C MET A 401 6.10 8.00 -10.48
N GLY A 402 7.26 8.05 -11.14
CA GLY A 402 7.36 8.49 -12.53
C GLY A 402 8.79 8.83 -12.90
N GLY A 403 9.47 7.92 -13.59
CA GLY A 403 10.86 8.11 -14.02
C GLY A 403 11.02 9.37 -14.89
N GLY A 404 11.80 10.33 -14.41
CA GLY A 404 12.05 11.56 -15.17
C GLY A 404 12.79 12.66 -14.42
N GLY A 405 14.02 12.38 -13.95
CA GLY A 405 15.09 13.36 -13.74
C GLY A 405 14.72 14.70 -13.09
N GLY A 406 14.87 14.80 -11.78
CA GLY A 406 15.04 16.07 -11.05
C GLY A 406 16.44 16.67 -11.20
N GLY A 407 17.05 16.58 -12.37
CA GLY A 407 18.34 17.19 -12.66
C GLY A 407 18.19 18.62 -13.18
N GLY A 408 18.19 19.61 -12.28
CA GLY A 408 18.81 20.90 -12.62
C GLY A 408 18.07 22.21 -12.30
N MET A 409 18.79 23.03 -11.51
CA MET A 409 18.83 24.50 -11.51
C MET A 409 17.76 25.26 -10.70
N ARG A 410 18.04 25.43 -9.40
CA ARG A 410 17.97 26.76 -8.78
C ARG A 410 19.24 27.56 -9.14
N PRO A 411 19.10 28.76 -9.72
CA PRO A 411 20.02 29.83 -9.36
C PRO A 411 19.25 31.10 -8.97
N GLY A 412 19.49 31.57 -7.75
CA GLY A 412 19.19 32.94 -7.38
C GLY A 412 20.03 33.93 -8.20
N GLY A 413 19.42 35.04 -8.60
CA GLY A 413 20.12 36.14 -9.27
C GLY A 413 19.17 37.21 -9.81
N THR A 414 19.07 38.32 -9.09
CA THR A 414 18.37 39.57 -9.46
C THR A 414 18.79 40.11 -10.83
N THR A 415 17.83 40.53 -11.67
CA THR A 415 17.88 41.80 -12.43
C THR A 415 16.54 42.14 -13.06
N ASP A 416 16.10 43.38 -12.83
CA ASP A 416 15.00 44.06 -13.51
C ASP A 416 15.17 44.04 -15.05
N THR A 417 14.10 43.76 -15.79
CA THR A 417 13.73 44.57 -16.96
C THR A 417 12.27 44.36 -17.35
N GLU A 418 11.53 45.48 -17.42
CA GLU A 418 10.17 45.58 -17.96
C GLU A 418 10.12 45.15 -19.43
N THR A 419 9.10 44.38 -19.84
CA THR A 419 8.48 44.53 -21.16
C THR A 419 7.02 44.05 -21.12
N GLU A 420 6.11 44.93 -21.54
CA GLU A 420 4.66 44.71 -21.64
C GLU A 420 4.27 43.72 -22.76
N GLY A 421 3.18 42.97 -22.48
CA GLY A 421 2.11 42.69 -23.44
C GLY A 421 2.28 41.48 -24.38
N THR A 422 1.49 40.43 -24.17
CA THR A 422 0.18 40.23 -24.83
C THR A 422 -0.46 38.95 -24.31
N ALA A 423 -1.72 39.06 -23.85
CA ALA A 423 -2.56 37.93 -23.48
C ALA A 423 -2.92 37.10 -24.71
N THR A 424 -2.81 35.78 -24.59
CA THR A 424 -3.42 34.83 -25.52
C THR A 424 -4.08 33.75 -24.67
N GLU A 425 -5.41 33.70 -24.72
CA GLU A 425 -6.23 32.62 -24.15
C GLU A 425 -5.84 31.30 -24.82
N GLY A 426 -5.40 30.33 -24.02
CA GLY A 426 -5.24 28.93 -24.40
C GLY A 426 -6.10 28.10 -23.47
N THR A 427 -7.15 27.51 -24.02
CA THR A 427 -8.09 26.58 -23.38
C THR A 427 -7.34 25.38 -22.80
N ALA A 428 -7.36 25.24 -21.47
CA ALA A 428 -6.97 24.00 -20.80
C ALA A 428 -8.11 22.99 -20.96
N THR A 429 -7.83 21.89 -21.64
CA THR A 429 -8.59 20.65 -21.50
C THR A 429 -8.12 20.00 -20.21
N GLU A 430 -8.96 20.04 -19.18
CA GLU A 430 -8.78 19.29 -17.95
C GLU A 430 -9.06 17.81 -18.23
N ASP A 431 -8.01 16.99 -18.31
CA ASP A 431 -8.12 15.56 -18.02
C ASP A 431 -8.12 15.43 -16.50
N MET A 432 -9.29 15.17 -15.92
CA MET A 432 -9.42 14.78 -14.52
C MET A 432 -8.97 13.32 -14.36
N PRO A 433 -8.05 12.99 -13.42
CA PRO A 433 -7.87 11.61 -13.01
C PRO A 433 -9.10 11.11 -12.23
N ALA A 434 -9.38 9.82 -12.40
CA ALA A 434 -10.57 9.12 -11.94
C ALA A 434 -10.82 9.24 -10.42
N MET A 435 -12.11 9.31 -10.06
CA MET A 435 -12.60 9.33 -8.67
C MET A 435 -12.15 8.09 -7.88
N GLY A 436 -11.89 8.31 -6.59
CA GLY A 436 -11.37 7.33 -5.63
C GLY A 436 -12.19 6.06 -5.46
N GLU A 437 -11.48 5.01 -5.07
CA GLU A 437 -11.97 3.64 -4.85
C GLU A 437 -13.00 3.58 -3.70
N MET A 438 -14.00 2.71 -3.85
CA MET A 438 -14.96 2.40 -2.78
C MET A 438 -14.33 1.52 -1.68
N PRO A 439 -14.73 1.68 -0.41
CA PRO A 439 -14.17 0.95 0.73
C PRO A 439 -14.52 -0.55 0.75
N ASP A 440 -13.67 -1.34 1.42
CA ASP A 440 -13.81 -2.78 1.68
C ASP A 440 -15.13 -3.06 2.45
N MET A 441 -16.11 -3.71 1.80
CA MET A 441 -17.52 -3.78 2.23
C MET A 441 -17.81 -4.75 3.40
N GLU A 442 -16.82 -5.43 3.98
CA GLU A 442 -17.08 -6.53 4.92
C GLU A 442 -17.59 -6.08 6.33
N ASN A 443 -17.72 -4.77 6.62
CA ASN A 443 -18.05 -4.29 7.99
C ASN A 443 -18.92 -3.01 8.19
N MET A 444 -19.79 -2.58 7.25
CA MET A 444 -20.71 -1.45 7.52
C MET A 444 -22.09 -1.85 8.09
N PRO A 445 -22.60 -1.19 9.15
CA PRO A 445 -24.04 -1.07 9.41
C PRO A 445 -24.66 0.09 8.61
N ASP A 446 -25.90 -0.12 8.16
CA ASP A 446 -26.77 0.78 7.37
C ASP A 446 -26.73 2.26 7.83
N MET A 447 -26.09 3.13 7.04
CA MET A 447 -25.95 4.57 7.29
C MET A 447 -26.88 5.37 6.37
N GLY A 448 -27.82 6.10 6.98
CA GLY A 448 -28.67 7.08 6.32
C GLY A 448 -27.94 8.41 6.06
N GLU A 449 -28.46 9.14 5.06
CA GLU A 449 -28.07 10.47 4.52
C GLU A 449 -26.97 11.26 5.25
N MET A 450 -25.84 11.46 4.55
CA MET A 450 -24.77 12.40 4.91
C MET A 450 -25.22 13.87 4.74
N PRO A 451 -24.73 14.82 5.57
CA PRO A 451 -24.95 16.25 5.36
C PRO A 451 -23.89 16.90 4.44
N ASP A 452 -24.32 17.92 3.69
CA ASP A 452 -23.56 18.69 2.69
C ASP A 452 -22.23 19.27 3.23
N MET A 453 -21.10 18.82 2.66
CA MET A 453 -19.79 19.49 2.76
C MET A 453 -19.62 20.47 1.58
N ALA A 454 -20.11 21.70 1.75
CA ALA A 454 -19.73 22.82 0.90
C ALA A 454 -19.06 23.88 1.79
N ASP A 455 -17.72 23.94 1.72
CA ASP A 455 -16.82 25.06 2.06
C ASP A 455 -15.51 24.53 2.69
N ARG A 456 -14.62 23.99 1.84
CA ARG A 456 -13.19 23.88 2.16
C ARG A 456 -12.39 24.30 0.94
N GLU A 457 -12.01 25.58 0.90
CA GLU A 457 -11.03 26.10 -0.06
C GLU A 457 -9.64 25.55 0.31
N GLY A 458 -9.16 24.60 -0.49
CA GLY A 458 -7.81 24.06 -0.43
C GLY A 458 -7.65 23.02 -1.54
N GLY A 459 -7.13 23.43 -2.69
CA GLY A 459 -6.82 22.51 -3.78
C GLY A 459 -5.73 21.55 -3.33
N GLY A 460 -6.13 20.33 -2.97
CA GLY A 460 -5.22 19.27 -2.53
C GLY A 460 -4.40 18.75 -3.71
N SER A 461 -3.08 18.74 -3.55
CA SER A 461 -2.21 17.87 -4.33
C SER A 461 -2.64 16.43 -4.05
N MET A 462 -2.88 15.61 -5.07
CA MET A 462 -3.10 14.17 -4.91
C MET A 462 -1.76 13.54 -4.52
N GLY A 463 -1.52 13.35 -3.23
CA GLY A 463 -0.29 12.78 -2.67
C GLY A 463 0.30 13.67 -1.57
N GLY A 464 0.90 13.05 -0.56
CA GLY A 464 1.50 13.75 0.57
C GLY A 464 1.18 13.14 1.94
N ASN A 465 1.98 13.51 2.94
CA ASN A 465 1.73 13.17 4.34
C ASN A 465 2.26 14.29 5.23
N GLN A 466 1.35 14.97 5.95
CA GLN A 466 1.69 16.19 6.69
C GLN A 466 2.81 15.97 7.71
N LEU A 467 2.90 14.79 8.34
CA LEU A 467 3.97 14.50 9.30
C LEU A 467 5.33 14.45 8.60
N LYS A 468 5.44 13.70 7.49
CA LYS A 468 6.68 13.57 6.71
C LYS A 468 7.11 14.90 6.09
N GLU A 469 6.17 15.64 5.50
CA GLU A 469 6.43 16.93 4.86
C GLU A 469 6.96 17.96 5.87
N ARG A 470 6.29 18.12 7.01
CA ARG A 470 6.72 19.06 8.04
C ARG A 470 8.03 18.66 8.70
N PHE A 471 8.27 17.36 8.86
CA PHE A 471 9.54 16.85 9.38
C PHE A 471 10.72 17.20 8.48
N LEU A 472 10.61 16.90 7.17
CA LEU A 472 11.65 17.20 6.19
C LEU A 472 11.84 18.71 5.95
N ALA A 473 10.78 19.51 6.10
CA ALA A 473 10.85 20.97 5.95
C ALA A 473 11.42 21.70 7.18
N SER A 474 11.57 21.03 8.33
CA SER A 474 11.98 21.68 9.57
C SER A 474 13.49 21.63 9.78
N ASP A 475 14.12 22.81 9.89
CA ASP A 475 15.55 22.96 10.24
C ASP A 475 15.92 22.25 11.55
N ALA A 476 14.95 22.02 12.45
CA ALA A 476 15.18 21.35 13.73
C ALA A 476 15.49 19.85 13.57
N PHE A 477 15.02 19.22 12.48
CA PHE A 477 15.19 17.79 12.23
C PHE A 477 16.18 17.47 11.12
N THR A 478 16.70 18.47 10.40
CA THR A 478 17.70 18.28 9.34
C THR A 478 18.94 17.54 9.83
N GLU A 479 19.50 17.91 10.99
CA GLU A 479 20.72 17.28 11.50
C GLU A 479 20.52 15.79 11.82
N ILE A 480 19.41 15.43 12.48
CA ILE A 480 19.11 14.03 12.80
C ILE A 480 18.79 13.24 11.53
N TYR A 481 18.06 13.83 10.58
CA TYR A 481 17.74 13.18 9.31
C TYR A 481 19.01 12.89 8.49
N GLU A 482 19.87 13.89 8.27
CA GLU A 482 21.10 13.72 7.49
C GLU A 482 22.06 12.73 8.16
N GLN A 483 22.19 12.78 9.49
CA GLN A 483 23.03 11.82 10.23
C GLN A 483 22.51 10.40 10.01
N VAL A 484 21.23 10.16 10.26
CA VAL A 484 20.60 8.85 10.12
C VAL A 484 20.68 8.36 8.67
N TYR A 485 20.46 9.24 7.69
CA TYR A 485 20.55 8.92 6.28
C TYR A 485 21.92 8.35 5.91
N TRP A 486 22.99 9.02 6.30
CA TRP A 486 24.35 8.59 5.95
C TRP A 486 24.82 7.38 6.78
N GLU A 487 24.34 7.22 8.01
CA GLU A 487 24.54 6.00 8.79
C GLU A 487 23.89 4.79 8.10
N LEU A 488 22.62 4.91 7.70
CA LEU A 488 21.90 3.86 6.98
C LEU A 488 22.50 3.60 5.59
N TYR A 489 22.97 4.63 4.88
CA TYR A 489 23.70 4.45 3.63
C TYR A 489 24.94 3.58 3.83
N GLU A 490 25.75 3.85 4.85
CA GLU A 490 26.95 3.05 5.13
C GLU A 490 26.58 1.62 5.52
N GLU A 491 25.56 1.43 6.36
CA GLU A 491 25.07 0.10 6.76
C GLU A 491 24.58 -0.72 5.56
N MET A 492 23.76 -0.11 4.69
CA MET A 492 23.12 -0.78 3.55
C MET A 492 24.03 -0.92 2.33
N TYR A 493 24.70 0.16 1.92
CA TYR A 493 25.36 0.26 0.61
C TYR A 493 26.88 0.43 0.73
N GLY A 494 27.36 1.38 1.54
CA GLY A 494 28.79 1.72 1.67
C GLY A 494 29.66 0.55 2.15
N SER A 495 29.11 -0.28 3.02
CA SER A 495 29.73 -1.50 3.56
C SER A 495 29.80 -2.67 2.56
N GLY A 496 28.98 -2.66 1.51
CA GLY A 496 28.77 -3.78 0.59
C GLY A 496 27.62 -4.73 0.97
N THR A 497 26.94 -4.52 2.10
CA THR A 497 25.84 -5.36 2.61
C THR A 497 24.76 -5.66 1.56
N ALA A 498 24.29 -4.66 0.81
CA ALA A 498 23.27 -4.86 -0.22
C ALA A 498 23.68 -5.87 -1.30
N ILE A 499 24.96 -5.92 -1.64
CA ILE A 499 25.48 -6.89 -2.62
C ILE A 499 25.57 -8.30 -2.02
N GLU A 500 25.97 -8.41 -0.76
CA GLU A 500 26.02 -9.68 -0.02
C GLU A 500 24.61 -10.26 0.15
N LEU A 501 23.64 -9.45 0.58
CA LEU A 501 22.24 -9.85 0.69
C LEU A 501 21.64 -10.25 -0.66
N LEU A 502 21.98 -9.56 -1.76
CA LEU A 502 21.53 -9.96 -3.08
C LEU A 502 22.09 -11.33 -3.50
N ASP A 503 23.35 -11.64 -3.15
CA ASP A 503 23.93 -12.96 -3.41
C ASP A 503 23.20 -14.06 -2.63
N GLU A 504 22.84 -13.81 -1.36
CA GLU A 504 22.08 -14.73 -0.52
C GLU A 504 20.66 -14.94 -1.04
N ILE A 505 19.96 -13.85 -1.37
CA ILE A 505 18.62 -13.90 -1.95
C ILE A 505 18.65 -14.65 -3.27
N ALA A 506 19.57 -14.33 -4.18
CA ALA A 506 19.69 -15.01 -5.46
C ALA A 506 19.91 -16.53 -5.32
N ALA A 507 20.62 -16.97 -4.28
CA ALA A 507 20.84 -18.39 -4.00
C ALA A 507 19.59 -19.11 -3.46
N SER A 508 18.63 -18.37 -2.88
CA SER A 508 17.39 -18.91 -2.31
C SER A 508 16.24 -19.06 -3.32
N ILE A 509 16.35 -18.40 -4.48
CA ILE A 509 15.29 -18.41 -5.50
C ILE A 509 15.25 -19.79 -6.20
N PRO A 510 14.13 -20.53 -6.12
CA PRO A 510 14.00 -21.82 -6.81
C PRO A 510 13.74 -21.63 -8.31
N GLU A 511 14.25 -22.56 -9.11
CA GLU A 511 13.80 -22.79 -10.49
C GLU A 511 12.50 -23.60 -10.46
N THR A 512 11.55 -23.27 -11.35
CA THR A 512 10.26 -23.95 -11.46
C THR A 512 9.86 -24.14 -12.93
N ASP A 513 8.67 -24.67 -13.19
CA ASP A 513 8.17 -24.84 -14.56
C ASP A 513 7.99 -23.49 -15.28
N ALA A 514 7.55 -22.46 -14.54
CA ALA A 514 7.26 -21.13 -15.05
C ALA A 514 8.43 -20.13 -14.91
N VAL A 515 9.44 -20.41 -14.07
CA VAL A 515 10.57 -19.49 -13.81
C VAL A 515 11.90 -20.22 -14.00
N THR A 516 12.66 -19.79 -15.00
CA THR A 516 13.92 -20.43 -15.40
C THR A 516 15.15 -19.80 -14.75
N ALA A 517 16.26 -20.55 -14.69
CA ALA A 517 17.54 -20.03 -14.22
C ALA A 517 18.02 -18.77 -14.95
N ASP A 518 17.76 -18.67 -16.27
CA ASP A 518 18.18 -17.53 -17.08
C ASP A 518 17.35 -16.27 -16.76
N GLU A 519 16.06 -16.41 -16.44
CA GLU A 519 15.20 -15.31 -15.99
C GLU A 519 15.64 -14.81 -14.61
N ILE A 520 15.86 -15.73 -13.66
CA ILE A 520 16.38 -15.40 -12.32
C ILE A 520 17.73 -14.66 -12.45
N ALA A 521 18.66 -15.18 -13.25
CA ALA A 521 19.96 -14.56 -13.44
C ALA A 521 19.87 -13.16 -14.07
N THR A 522 18.92 -12.96 -14.99
CA THR A 522 18.68 -11.66 -15.62
C THR A 522 18.16 -10.64 -14.60
N GLU A 523 17.20 -11.03 -13.78
CA GLU A 523 16.64 -10.15 -12.76
C GLU A 523 17.66 -9.79 -11.67
N VAL A 524 18.39 -10.80 -11.14
CA VAL A 524 19.46 -10.59 -10.17
C VAL A 524 20.56 -9.69 -10.74
N ALA A 525 20.92 -9.84 -12.02
CA ALA A 525 21.88 -8.95 -12.67
C ALA A 525 21.37 -7.51 -12.74
N SER A 526 20.10 -7.31 -13.10
CA SER A 526 19.48 -5.98 -13.12
C SER A 526 19.46 -5.33 -11.73
N MET A 527 19.10 -6.09 -10.69
CA MET A 527 19.12 -5.59 -9.31
C MET A 527 20.54 -5.24 -8.87
N ARG A 528 21.54 -6.04 -9.24
CA ARG A 528 22.95 -5.75 -8.94
C ARG A 528 23.42 -4.46 -9.60
N GLU A 529 23.07 -4.25 -10.87
CA GLU A 529 23.37 -3.03 -11.59
C GLU A 529 22.72 -1.82 -10.90
N TRP A 530 21.46 -1.95 -10.48
CA TRP A 530 20.76 -0.90 -9.73
C TRP A 530 21.44 -0.58 -8.40
N ILE A 531 21.74 -1.58 -7.57
CA ILE A 531 22.44 -1.40 -6.28
C ILE A 531 23.80 -0.75 -6.48
N THR A 532 24.57 -1.19 -7.49
CA THR A 532 25.89 -0.63 -7.79
C THR A 532 25.76 0.85 -8.17
N ALA A 533 24.83 1.19 -9.07
CA ALA A 533 24.60 2.56 -9.50
C ALA A 533 24.10 3.44 -8.33
N ARG A 534 23.21 2.93 -7.47
CA ARG A 534 22.74 3.64 -6.26
C ARG A 534 23.88 3.92 -5.30
N THR A 535 24.73 2.92 -5.06
CA THR A 535 25.90 3.03 -4.18
C THR A 535 26.88 4.08 -4.68
N GLU A 536 27.22 4.06 -5.97
CA GLU A 536 28.15 5.00 -6.60
C GLU A 536 27.59 6.43 -6.63
N ALA A 537 26.31 6.59 -6.95
CA ALA A 537 25.68 7.91 -7.03
C ALA A 537 25.64 8.61 -5.65
N LEU A 538 25.25 7.88 -4.60
CA LEU A 538 25.21 8.42 -3.25
C LEU A 538 26.62 8.68 -2.68
N ALA A 539 27.59 7.80 -2.95
CA ALA A 539 28.99 8.05 -2.56
C ALA A 539 29.50 9.40 -3.09
N ALA A 540 29.13 9.76 -4.33
CA ALA A 540 29.54 11.00 -4.96
C ALA A 540 28.88 12.26 -4.36
N LEU A 541 27.77 12.11 -3.62
CA LEU A 541 27.11 13.22 -2.90
C LEU A 541 27.69 13.44 -1.50
N GLN A 542 28.34 12.43 -0.93
CA GLN A 542 28.97 12.50 0.39
C GLN A 542 30.34 13.23 0.38
N GLU A 543 31.02 13.25 -0.78
CA GLU A 543 32.30 13.94 -1.02
C GLU A 543 32.15 15.46 -1.24
#